data_AF-A0AAN9QL45-F1
#
_entry.id   AF-A0AAN9QL45-F1
#
_cell.length_a   1.000
_cell.length_b   1.000
_cell.length_c   1.000
_cell.angle_alpha   90.00
_cell.angle_beta   90.00
_cell.angle_gamma   90.00
#
_symmetry.space_group_name_H-M   'P 1'
#
loop_
_entity.id
_entity.type
_entity.pdbx_description
1 polymer ?
#
loop_
_entity_poly.entity_id
_entity_poly.type
_entity_poly.pdbx_seq_one_letter_code
_entity_poly.pdbx_strand_id
1 'polypeptide(L)'
;MSVVIPGSSWLFQSKASRVHGHLNFNNHRSRWRQNVTLIRCCNRGQREKPIVQNNYYEMLGVSVDSNAHEIKEAYRKLQKKYHPDIFGQKGHEYTLMLNKAYKVLMTEDLRRKYDESIGQMRLRFGENNTPLGYSTWKGPLRPQALFVDENACIGCRECVHHSSHTFTMDEALGCARVKVQYGDNDQNIEVSVESCPVNCIHWVETEELPVLEFLIQPQPKDEYGVFGGGWERPANVFTAAESFSKQLKSKAASGHDRSAGGTAEESPAQAEARARASAKIKMESFLKIWNWMKETLG
;
A
#
# COMPACT_ATOMS: atom_id res chain seq x y z
N MET A 1 3.56 -43.75 -84.28
CA MET A 1 2.67 -43.43 -83.14
C MET A 1 3.57 -42.77 -82.09
N SER A 2 3.91 -41.47 -82.16
CA SER A 2 3.09 -40.29 -82.51
C SER A 2 1.91 -40.19 -81.52
N VAL A 3 1.75 -39.16 -80.67
CA VAL A 3 2.03 -37.71 -80.85
C VAL A 3 2.54 -37.08 -79.51
N VAL A 4 3.73 -36.42 -79.45
CA VAL A 4 4.01 -34.94 -79.31
C VAL A 4 3.29 -34.27 -78.09
N ILE A 5 3.92 -33.78 -76.99
CA ILE A 5 4.91 -32.66 -76.76
C ILE A 5 4.28 -31.26 -77.06
N PRO A 6 4.69 -30.05 -76.53
CA PRO A 6 5.52 -29.58 -75.38
C PRO A 6 4.67 -28.80 -74.33
N GLY A 7 5.13 -27.99 -73.36
CA GLY A 7 6.47 -27.68 -72.83
C GLY A 7 6.71 -26.16 -72.53
N SER A 8 7.37 -25.89 -71.40
CA SER A 8 8.32 -24.77 -71.13
C SER A 8 8.07 -23.31 -71.61
N SER A 9 7.77 -22.45 -70.61
CA SER A 9 8.65 -21.34 -70.13
C SER A 9 8.71 -19.94 -70.79
N TRP A 10 8.91 -18.95 -69.91
CA TRP A 10 9.51 -17.61 -70.06
C TRP A 10 8.73 -16.41 -70.66
N LEU A 11 8.67 -15.36 -69.82
CA LEU A 11 8.83 -13.92 -70.09
C LEU A 11 7.67 -13.03 -70.62
N PHE A 12 7.62 -11.86 -69.96
CA PHE A 12 7.51 -10.49 -70.50
C PHE A 12 6.22 -9.64 -70.36
N GLN A 13 6.41 -8.54 -69.60
CA GLN A 13 5.96 -7.15 -69.84
C GLN A 13 4.47 -6.73 -69.83
N SER A 14 4.14 -5.94 -68.79
CA SER A 14 3.81 -4.49 -68.85
C SER A 14 2.59 -3.94 -69.62
N LYS A 15 1.90 -3.00 -68.93
CA LYS A 15 1.12 -1.80 -69.39
C LYS A 15 -0.40 -1.90 -69.71
N ALA A 16 -1.17 -1.35 -68.75
CA ALA A 16 -1.96 -0.10 -68.87
C ALA A 16 -3.35 -0.03 -69.56
N SER A 17 -4.13 1.00 -69.14
CA SER A 17 -5.41 1.52 -69.70
C SER A 17 -6.67 0.66 -69.46
N ARG A 18 -7.94 1.13 -69.44
CA ARG A 18 -8.67 2.45 -69.43
C ARG A 18 -10.17 2.11 -69.20
N VAL A 19 -11.14 2.97 -68.82
CA VAL A 19 -11.30 4.27 -68.11
C VAL A 19 -12.83 4.48 -67.84
N HIS A 20 -13.24 5.52 -67.07
CA HIS A 20 -14.54 6.26 -67.06
C HIS A 20 -15.12 6.41 -65.64
N GLY A 21 -15.62 7.57 -65.18
CA GLY A 21 -15.61 8.96 -65.67
C GLY A 21 -15.80 9.90 -64.45
N HIS A 22 -15.03 10.98 -64.29
CA HIS A 22 -15.28 12.33 -64.81
C HIS A 22 -16.60 12.99 -64.37
N LEU A 23 -16.51 13.95 -63.45
CA LEU A 23 -17.30 15.20 -63.46
C LEU A 23 -16.54 16.32 -62.71
N ASN A 24 -15.91 17.19 -63.50
CA ASN A 24 -15.45 18.54 -63.13
C ASN A 24 -16.66 19.51 -63.13
N PHE A 25 -16.66 20.77 -62.69
CA PHE A 25 -15.60 21.74 -62.35
C PHE A 25 -16.20 22.96 -61.61
N ASN A 26 -15.39 23.71 -60.83
CA ASN A 26 -15.34 25.20 -60.75
C ASN A 26 -16.60 26.08 -60.40
N ASN A 27 -16.50 27.33 -59.90
CA ASN A 27 -15.43 28.11 -59.22
C ASN A 27 -16.02 29.42 -58.63
N HIS A 28 -15.37 30.00 -57.61
CA HIS A 28 -15.54 31.40 -57.12
C HIS A 28 -16.98 31.86 -56.72
N ARG A 29 -17.25 32.93 -55.96
CA ARG A 29 -16.49 34.00 -55.29
C ARG A 29 -17.35 34.43 -54.08
N SER A 30 -16.82 34.82 -52.92
CA SER A 30 -16.63 36.24 -52.54
C SER A 30 -16.63 36.38 -51.00
N ARG A 31 -16.35 37.58 -50.49
CA ARG A 31 -15.83 37.87 -49.14
C ARG A 31 -16.63 38.99 -48.49
N TRP A 32 -17.41 38.71 -47.44
CA TRP A 32 -17.96 39.73 -46.53
C TRP A 32 -17.94 39.27 -45.06
N ARG A 33 -17.69 40.21 -44.16
CA ARG A 33 -17.63 40.02 -42.70
C ARG A 33 -19.00 40.28 -42.07
N GLN A 34 -19.31 39.65 -40.94
CA GLN A 34 -20.11 40.23 -39.88
C GLN A 34 -19.74 39.61 -38.52
N ASN A 35 -19.76 40.42 -37.45
CA ASN A 35 -19.38 40.03 -36.10
C ASN A 35 -20.57 39.38 -35.37
N VAL A 36 -20.34 38.26 -34.67
CA VAL A 36 -21.14 37.88 -33.50
C VAL A 36 -20.19 37.33 -32.42
N THR A 37 -20.27 37.88 -31.21
CA THR A 37 -19.54 37.40 -30.04
C THR A 37 -20.23 36.20 -29.42
N LEU A 38 -19.54 35.05 -29.30
CA LEU A 38 -20.00 33.96 -28.43
C LEU A 38 -18.85 33.24 -27.72
N ILE A 39 -18.75 33.56 -26.43
CA ILE A 39 -18.30 32.76 -25.28
C ILE A 39 -17.41 31.53 -25.60
N ARG A 40 -16.11 31.69 -25.31
CA ARG A 40 -15.08 30.65 -25.39
C ARG A 40 -15.15 29.68 -24.19
N CYS A 41 -16.06 28.71 -24.23
CA CYS A 41 -16.12 27.64 -23.21
C CYS A 41 -15.17 26.47 -23.54
N CYS A 42 -13.90 26.61 -23.14
CA CYS A 42 -12.98 25.46 -23.06
C CYS A 42 -13.28 24.62 -21.80
N ASN A 43 -14.35 23.84 -21.80
CA ASN A 43 -14.67 22.97 -20.67
C ASN A 43 -13.89 21.63 -20.75
N ARG A 44 -12.59 21.67 -20.48
CA ARG A 44 -11.80 20.46 -20.18
C ARG A 44 -12.20 19.99 -18.79
N GLY A 45 -13.19 19.10 -18.72
CA GLY A 45 -13.59 18.44 -17.48
C GLY A 45 -12.37 17.75 -16.84
N GLN A 46 -11.88 18.31 -15.73
CA GLN A 46 -10.88 17.63 -14.93
C GLN A 46 -11.58 16.48 -14.20
N ARG A 47 -11.12 15.25 -14.44
CA ARG A 47 -11.51 14.10 -13.63
C ARG A 47 -11.02 14.35 -12.22
N GLU A 48 -11.93 14.66 -11.31
CA GLU A 48 -11.63 14.73 -9.89
C GLU A 48 -11.21 13.34 -9.42
N LYS A 49 -9.94 13.19 -9.04
CA LYS A 49 -9.44 11.95 -8.45
C LYS A 49 -10.07 11.81 -7.06
N PRO A 50 -10.55 10.62 -6.66
CA PRO A 50 -10.97 10.41 -5.27
C PRO A 50 -9.77 10.69 -4.36
N ILE A 51 -10.00 11.51 -3.33
CA ILE A 51 -8.95 11.94 -2.39
C ILE A 51 -8.72 10.79 -1.41
N VAL A 52 -7.76 9.91 -1.75
CA VAL A 52 -7.18 8.96 -0.79
C VAL A 52 -6.48 9.78 0.29
N GLN A 53 -6.67 9.40 1.55
CA GLN A 53 -6.30 10.22 2.70
C GLN A 53 -4.85 10.02 3.15
N ASN A 54 -4.39 10.94 4.00
CA ASN A 54 -3.29 10.82 4.97
C ASN A 54 -1.86 11.26 4.61
N ASN A 55 -1.60 11.89 3.46
CA ASN A 55 -0.33 12.62 3.23
C ASN A 55 -0.51 14.15 3.13
N TYR A 56 0.12 14.93 4.02
CA TYR A 56 0.06 16.41 4.01
C TYR A 56 0.72 17.01 2.75
N TYR A 57 1.78 16.39 2.23
CA TYR A 57 2.42 16.78 0.98
C TYR A 57 1.47 16.66 -0.22
N GLU A 58 0.78 15.52 -0.34
CA GLU A 58 -0.21 15.25 -1.38
C GLU A 58 -1.44 16.15 -1.23
N MET A 59 -1.89 16.41 0.01
CA MET A 59 -3.00 17.32 0.31
C MET A 59 -2.73 18.76 -0.16
N LEU A 60 -1.49 19.24 -0.05
CA LEU A 60 -1.07 20.52 -0.62
C LEU A 60 -0.68 20.44 -2.10
N GLY A 61 -0.47 19.23 -2.65
CA GLY A 61 -0.03 19.00 -4.02
C GLY A 61 1.43 19.41 -4.28
N VAL A 62 2.31 19.20 -3.30
CA VAL A 62 3.74 19.57 -3.33
C VAL A 62 4.64 18.35 -3.07
N SER A 63 5.93 18.43 -3.41
CA SER A 63 6.88 17.34 -3.17
C SER A 63 7.30 17.27 -1.69
N VAL A 64 7.83 16.14 -1.24
CA VAL A 64 8.46 16.00 0.08
C VAL A 64 9.66 16.96 0.20
N ASP A 65 10.40 17.13 -0.90
CA ASP A 65 11.56 18.03 -0.99
C ASP A 65 11.19 19.52 -1.16
N SER A 66 9.89 19.86 -1.20
CA SER A 66 9.46 21.23 -1.47
C SER A 66 9.91 22.22 -0.40
N ASN A 67 10.33 23.39 -0.87
CA ASN A 67 10.77 24.50 -0.03
C ASN A 67 9.57 25.18 0.66
N ALA A 68 9.79 25.81 1.81
CA ALA A 68 8.76 26.53 2.57
C ALA A 68 8.03 27.61 1.74
N HIS A 69 8.70 28.19 0.73
CA HIS A 69 8.06 29.10 -0.23
C HIS A 69 6.97 28.40 -1.05
N GLU A 70 7.27 27.24 -1.64
CA GLU A 70 6.35 26.46 -2.47
C GLU A 70 5.15 25.96 -1.67
N ILE A 71 5.40 25.45 -0.45
CA ILE A 71 4.37 25.03 0.51
C ILE A 71 3.40 26.18 0.80
N LYS A 72 3.92 27.39 1.01
CA LYS A 72 3.14 28.61 1.28
C LYS A 72 2.36 29.10 0.08
N GLU A 73 2.91 28.98 -1.14
CA GLU A 73 2.20 29.31 -2.38
C GLU A 73 1.08 28.31 -2.70
N ALA A 74 1.35 27.01 -2.56
CA ALA A 74 0.37 25.95 -2.73
C ALA A 74 -0.81 26.09 -1.75
N TYR A 75 -0.51 26.29 -0.46
CA TYR A 75 -1.53 26.58 0.55
C TYR A 75 -2.37 27.82 0.18
N ARG A 76 -1.75 28.95 -0.19
CA ARG A 76 -2.47 30.17 -0.62
C ARG A 76 -3.37 29.93 -1.85
N LYS A 77 -2.93 29.08 -2.78
CA LYS A 77 -3.67 28.72 -4.00
C LYS A 77 -4.87 27.82 -3.70
N LEU A 78 -4.76 26.90 -2.75
CA LEU A 78 -5.85 26.02 -2.31
C LEU A 78 -6.84 26.77 -1.41
N GLN A 79 -6.36 27.58 -0.46
CA GLN A 79 -7.21 28.36 0.44
C GLN A 79 -8.12 29.34 -0.32
N LYS A 80 -7.65 29.93 -1.42
CA LYS A 80 -8.46 30.79 -2.30
C LYS A 80 -9.53 30.04 -3.11
N LYS A 81 -9.38 28.72 -3.31
CA LYS A 81 -10.35 27.89 -4.04
C LYS A 81 -11.45 27.35 -3.13
N TYR A 82 -11.06 26.91 -1.92
CA TYR A 82 -11.91 26.17 -1.01
C TYR A 82 -12.33 26.98 0.24
N HIS A 83 -12.20 28.31 0.17
CA HIS A 83 -12.67 29.20 1.24
C HIS A 83 -14.16 28.94 1.54
N PRO A 84 -14.59 28.90 2.81
CA PRO A 84 -15.99 28.67 3.16
C PRO A 84 -16.95 29.66 2.47
N ASP A 85 -16.54 30.92 2.27
CA ASP A 85 -17.33 31.93 1.56
C ASP A 85 -17.62 31.59 0.08
N ILE A 86 -16.85 30.68 -0.53
CA ILE A 86 -16.97 30.26 -1.94
C ILE A 86 -17.58 28.85 -2.04
N PHE A 87 -17.18 27.94 -1.14
CA PHE A 87 -17.52 26.51 -1.21
C PHE A 87 -18.52 26.03 -0.12
N GLY A 88 -19.02 26.95 0.72
CA GLY A 88 -20.00 26.67 1.77
C GLY A 88 -19.48 25.69 2.83
N GLN A 89 -20.40 24.93 3.44
CA GLN A 89 -20.11 23.98 4.53
C GLN A 89 -18.94 23.02 4.21
N LYS A 90 -18.90 22.48 2.98
CA LYS A 90 -17.85 21.53 2.54
C LYS A 90 -16.47 22.19 2.43
N GLY A 91 -16.41 23.49 2.14
CA GLY A 91 -15.18 24.27 2.14
C GLY A 91 -14.57 24.44 3.55
N HIS A 92 -15.41 24.41 4.60
CA HIS A 92 -14.93 24.53 5.98
C HIS A 92 -14.08 23.33 6.41
N GLU A 93 -14.55 22.10 6.17
CA GLU A 93 -13.83 20.86 6.49
C GLU A 93 -12.51 20.78 5.73
N TYR A 94 -12.52 21.06 4.42
CA TYR A 94 -11.32 21.06 3.59
C TYR A 94 -10.31 22.14 4.03
N THR A 95 -10.78 23.36 4.32
CA THR A 95 -9.97 24.44 4.91
C THR A 95 -9.32 24.00 6.22
N LEU A 96 -10.06 23.29 7.10
CA LEU A 96 -9.52 22.78 8.36
C LEU A 96 -8.40 21.75 8.14
N MET A 97 -8.51 20.90 7.10
CA MET A 97 -7.45 19.97 6.72
C MET A 97 -6.22 20.70 6.14
N LEU A 98 -6.40 21.65 5.22
CA LEU A 98 -5.33 22.50 4.69
C LEU A 98 -4.56 23.23 5.80
N ASN A 99 -5.28 23.77 6.79
CA ASN A 99 -4.69 24.46 7.94
C ASN A 99 -3.83 23.52 8.79
N LYS A 100 -4.25 22.27 8.99
CA LYS A 100 -3.46 21.24 9.69
C LYS A 100 -2.18 20.90 8.91
N ALA A 101 -2.31 20.61 7.62
CA ALA A 101 -1.17 20.32 6.74
C ALA A 101 -0.14 21.46 6.72
N TYR A 102 -0.60 22.70 6.52
CA TYR A 102 0.26 23.88 6.53
C TYR A 102 0.95 24.09 7.89
N LYS A 103 0.23 23.91 9.02
CA LYS A 103 0.83 24.05 10.36
C LYS A 103 1.97 23.06 10.62
N VAL A 104 1.79 21.80 10.20
CA VAL A 104 2.81 20.75 10.35
C VAL A 104 4.00 21.03 9.44
N LEU A 105 3.77 21.27 8.15
CA LEU A 105 4.83 21.40 7.15
C LEU A 105 5.60 22.74 7.21
N MET A 106 5.02 23.80 7.78
CA MET A 106 5.67 25.11 7.93
C MET A 106 6.53 25.20 9.20
N THR A 107 6.34 24.33 10.19
CA THR A 107 7.09 24.36 11.45
C THR A 107 8.19 23.30 11.41
N GLU A 108 9.46 23.69 11.38
CA GLU A 108 10.59 22.77 11.18
C GLU A 108 10.58 21.55 12.12
N ASP A 109 10.32 21.75 13.41
CA ASP A 109 10.22 20.63 14.38
C ASP A 109 9.02 19.70 14.16
N LEU A 110 7.92 20.20 13.60
CA LEU A 110 6.74 19.39 13.27
C LEU A 110 6.90 18.70 11.92
N ARG A 111 7.51 19.38 10.93
CA ARG A 111 7.91 18.81 9.65
C ARG A 111 8.87 17.66 9.90
N ARG A 112 9.96 17.87 10.64
CA ARG A 112 10.92 16.82 11.02
C ARG A 112 10.23 15.65 11.73
N LYS A 113 9.35 15.89 12.71
CA LYS A 113 8.59 14.80 13.38
C LYS A 113 7.62 14.07 12.46
N TYR A 114 7.03 14.77 11.50
CA TYR A 114 6.14 14.19 10.50
C TYR A 114 6.92 13.35 9.48
N ASP A 115 8.04 13.86 8.99
CA ASP A 115 8.99 13.19 8.11
C ASP A 115 9.68 12.01 8.82
N GLU A 116 9.94 12.11 10.13
CA GLU A 116 10.33 11.01 11.01
C GLU A 116 9.20 10.00 11.22
N SER A 117 7.93 10.38 11.15
CA SER A 117 6.79 9.43 11.29
C SER A 117 6.53 8.66 9.99
N ILE A 118 6.58 9.33 8.83
CA ILE A 118 6.64 8.70 7.50
C ILE A 118 7.94 7.88 7.40
N GLY A 119 9.04 8.42 7.91
CA GLY A 119 10.36 7.81 7.95
C GLY A 119 10.45 6.61 8.88
N GLN A 120 9.74 6.56 10.01
CA GLN A 120 9.65 5.39 10.89
C GLN A 120 8.67 4.35 10.38
N MET A 121 7.64 4.76 9.63
CA MET A 121 6.87 3.81 8.81
C MET A 121 7.80 3.17 7.77
N ARG A 122 8.64 3.96 7.06
CA ARG A 122 9.67 3.43 6.15
C ARG A 122 10.74 2.59 6.86
N LEU A 123 11.30 3.02 7.99
CA LEU A 123 12.38 2.32 8.68
C LEU A 123 11.90 1.08 9.47
N ARG A 124 10.61 0.97 9.79
CA ARG A 124 10.00 -0.32 10.20
C ARG A 124 9.73 -1.25 9.01
N PHE A 125 9.73 -0.74 7.78
CA PHE A 125 9.54 -1.49 6.52
C PHE A 125 10.71 -1.34 5.54
N GLY A 126 11.93 -1.20 6.07
CA GLY A 126 13.18 -1.22 5.32
C GLY A 126 13.97 0.09 5.30
N GLU A 127 15.10 0.08 6.01
CA GLU A 127 16.38 0.17 5.31
C GLU A 127 17.46 -0.62 6.09
N ASN A 128 18.33 -1.34 5.36
CA ASN A 128 19.53 -2.04 5.82
C ASN A 128 19.36 -3.44 6.48
N ASN A 129 19.45 -4.50 5.67
CA ASN A 129 19.84 -5.88 6.04
C ASN A 129 19.06 -6.58 7.18
N THR A 130 17.72 -6.60 7.12
CA THR A 130 16.91 -7.52 7.95
C THR A 130 16.61 -8.84 7.24
N PRO A 131 16.99 -10.01 7.79
CA PRO A 131 16.57 -11.33 7.32
C PRO A 131 15.15 -11.68 7.82
N LEU A 132 14.21 -10.72 7.76
CA LEU A 132 12.79 -10.93 8.05
C LEU A 132 12.01 -10.68 6.76
N GLY A 133 11.14 -11.62 6.39
CA GLY A 133 10.56 -11.77 5.04
C GLY A 133 9.45 -10.77 4.65
N TYR A 134 9.68 -9.48 4.88
CA TYR A 134 8.84 -8.37 4.40
C TYR A 134 9.32 -7.87 3.04
N SER A 135 8.42 -7.30 2.22
CA SER A 135 8.77 -6.78 0.90
C SER A 135 9.30 -5.34 0.94
N THR A 136 10.30 -5.04 0.11
CA THR A 136 10.90 -3.70 0.00
C THR A 136 10.11 -2.82 -0.97
N TRP A 137 9.91 -1.54 -0.66
CA TRP A 137 9.19 -0.62 -1.53
C TRP A 137 10.09 0.12 -2.53
N LYS A 138 9.69 0.20 -3.80
CA LYS A 138 10.39 0.96 -4.86
C LYS A 138 9.47 2.05 -5.44
N GLY A 139 9.95 3.29 -5.41
CA GLY A 139 9.25 4.44 -6.00
C GLY A 139 8.28 5.15 -5.05
N PRO A 140 7.33 5.96 -5.56
CA PRO A 140 6.34 6.63 -4.73
C PRO A 140 5.41 5.59 -4.09
N LEU A 141 5.02 5.83 -2.82
CA LEU A 141 4.03 5.00 -2.14
C LEU A 141 2.72 5.01 -2.93
N ARG A 142 2.18 3.83 -3.20
CA ARG A 142 0.89 3.64 -3.86
C ARG A 142 -0.15 3.22 -2.80
N PRO A 143 -1.45 3.44 -3.03
CA PRO A 143 -2.50 3.01 -2.09
C PRO A 143 -2.70 1.49 -2.07
N GLN A 144 -2.26 0.81 -3.13
CA GLN A 144 -2.29 -0.63 -3.27
C GLN A 144 -0.87 -1.20 -3.23
N ALA A 145 -0.77 -2.43 -2.76
CA ALA A 145 0.41 -3.28 -2.71
C ALA A 145 0.10 -4.64 -3.34
N LEU A 146 1.16 -5.38 -3.71
CA LEU A 146 1.06 -6.78 -4.09
C LEU A 146 1.29 -7.66 -2.87
N PHE A 147 0.42 -8.65 -2.68
CA PHE A 147 0.61 -9.73 -1.72
C PHE A 147 0.52 -11.07 -2.46
N VAL A 148 1.35 -12.04 -2.07
CA VAL A 148 1.25 -13.43 -2.55
C VAL A 148 0.87 -14.31 -1.38
N ASP A 149 -0.23 -15.06 -1.53
CA ASP A 149 -0.62 -16.07 -0.55
C ASP A 149 0.23 -17.33 -0.74
N GLU A 150 1.24 -17.51 0.13
CA GLU A 150 2.12 -18.68 0.13
C GLU A 150 1.35 -19.99 0.36
N ASN A 151 0.18 -19.96 1.01
CA ASN A 151 -0.63 -21.16 1.25
C ASN A 151 -1.36 -21.61 -0.02
N ALA A 152 -1.76 -20.67 -0.88
CA ALA A 152 -2.44 -20.96 -2.15
C ALA A 152 -1.47 -21.14 -3.33
N CYS A 153 -0.23 -20.66 -3.22
CA CYS A 153 0.73 -20.66 -4.31
C CYS A 153 1.30 -22.06 -4.61
N ILE A 154 0.89 -22.65 -5.74
CA ILE A 154 1.41 -23.94 -6.24
C ILE A 154 2.79 -23.86 -6.92
N GLY A 155 3.47 -22.71 -6.87
CA GLY A 155 4.81 -22.56 -7.42
C GLY A 155 4.94 -22.56 -8.94
N CYS A 156 3.91 -22.12 -9.68
CA CYS A 156 3.89 -22.13 -11.16
C CYS A 156 4.96 -21.26 -11.85
N ARG A 157 5.65 -20.37 -11.11
CA ARG A 157 6.73 -19.45 -11.56
C ARG A 157 6.35 -18.38 -12.59
N GLU A 158 5.12 -18.36 -13.10
CA GLU A 158 4.68 -17.45 -14.17
C GLU A 158 4.85 -15.95 -13.84
N CYS A 159 4.67 -15.59 -12.57
CA CYS A 159 4.90 -14.23 -12.08
C CYS A 159 6.37 -13.83 -12.08
N VAL A 160 7.29 -14.76 -11.77
CA VAL A 160 8.74 -14.53 -11.81
C VAL A 160 9.24 -14.49 -13.26
N HIS A 161 8.62 -15.23 -14.17
CA HIS A 161 8.91 -15.20 -15.60
C HIS A 161 8.61 -13.82 -16.22
N HIS A 162 7.48 -13.20 -15.85
CA HIS A 162 7.06 -11.90 -16.37
C HIS A 162 7.63 -10.68 -15.60
N SER A 163 7.80 -10.78 -14.28
CA SER A 163 8.28 -9.67 -13.42
C SER A 163 9.25 -10.14 -12.31
N SER A 164 10.43 -10.58 -12.77
CA SER A 164 11.52 -11.12 -11.94
C SER A 164 12.16 -10.13 -10.94
N HIS A 165 11.93 -8.82 -11.06
CA HIS A 165 12.40 -7.86 -10.05
C HIS A 165 11.36 -7.66 -8.92
N THR A 166 10.10 -7.95 -9.21
CA THR A 166 8.96 -7.81 -8.28
C THR A 166 8.77 -9.08 -7.46
N PHE A 167 8.69 -10.24 -8.11
CA PHE A 167 8.48 -11.55 -7.48
C PHE A 167 9.74 -12.40 -7.47
N THR A 168 9.87 -13.25 -6.45
CA THR A 168 10.91 -14.28 -6.34
C THR A 168 10.30 -15.61 -5.88
N MET A 169 10.86 -16.73 -6.32
CA MET A 169 10.54 -18.05 -5.77
C MET A 169 11.32 -18.29 -4.47
N ASP A 170 10.63 -18.83 -3.47
CA ASP A 170 11.26 -19.51 -2.34
C ASP A 170 11.49 -20.98 -2.73
N GLU A 171 12.76 -21.39 -2.85
CA GLU A 171 13.10 -22.75 -3.27
C GLU A 171 12.87 -23.79 -2.16
N ALA A 172 12.82 -23.38 -0.89
CA ALA A 172 12.60 -24.30 0.24
C ALA A 172 11.11 -24.62 0.44
N LEU A 173 10.24 -23.64 0.19
CA LEU A 173 8.78 -23.79 0.29
C LEU A 173 8.10 -24.09 -1.05
N GLY A 174 8.76 -23.82 -2.17
CA GLY A 174 8.20 -23.97 -3.52
C GLY A 174 7.19 -22.88 -3.90
N CYS A 175 6.93 -21.90 -3.04
CA CYS A 175 5.97 -20.81 -3.26
C CYS A 175 6.63 -19.54 -3.81
N ALA A 176 5.83 -18.66 -4.43
CA ALA A 176 6.29 -17.32 -4.81
C ALA A 176 6.14 -16.34 -3.62
N ARG A 177 7.00 -15.32 -3.58
CA ARG A 177 6.96 -14.21 -2.61
C ARG A 177 7.17 -12.88 -3.35
N VAL A 178 6.56 -11.79 -2.90
CA VAL A 178 6.93 -10.44 -3.36
C VAL A 178 8.22 -10.03 -2.67
N LYS A 179 9.25 -9.67 -3.45
CA LYS A 179 10.52 -9.15 -2.92
C LYS A 179 10.55 -7.63 -2.95
N VAL A 180 10.11 -7.05 -4.07
CA VAL A 180 10.08 -5.60 -4.26
C VAL A 180 8.72 -5.17 -4.78
N GLN A 181 8.02 -4.31 -4.04
CA GLN A 181 6.78 -3.70 -4.49
C GLN A 181 7.08 -2.78 -5.69
N TYR A 182 6.42 -3.03 -6.82
CA TYR A 182 6.60 -2.31 -8.08
C TYR A 182 8.07 -2.31 -8.59
N GLY A 183 8.70 -3.49 -8.55
CA GLY A 183 10.05 -3.72 -9.09
C GLY A 183 10.14 -3.48 -10.61
N ASP A 184 9.13 -3.97 -11.34
CA ASP A 184 9.00 -3.97 -12.80
C ASP A 184 7.95 -2.96 -13.32
N ASN A 185 7.74 -2.94 -14.63
CA ASN A 185 6.67 -2.14 -15.25
C ASN A 185 5.28 -2.65 -14.84
N ASP A 186 4.35 -1.73 -14.58
CA ASP A 186 2.96 -2.01 -14.21
C ASP A 186 2.28 -3.05 -15.14
N GLN A 187 2.53 -2.99 -16.45
CA GLN A 187 2.00 -3.95 -17.44
C GLN A 187 2.50 -5.38 -17.22
N ASN A 188 3.78 -5.56 -16.89
CA ASN A 188 4.34 -6.90 -16.63
C ASN A 188 3.78 -7.47 -15.32
N ILE A 189 3.56 -6.60 -14.34
CA ILE A 189 2.95 -6.96 -13.04
C ILE A 189 1.49 -7.39 -13.25
N GLU A 190 0.72 -6.65 -14.05
CA GLU A 190 -0.67 -6.98 -14.37
C GLU A 190 -0.77 -8.34 -15.08
N VAL A 191 0.05 -8.59 -16.10
CA VAL A 191 0.17 -9.91 -16.75
C VAL A 191 0.59 -11.00 -15.75
N SER A 192 1.46 -10.70 -14.79
CA SER A 192 1.90 -11.66 -13.76
C SER A 192 0.77 -12.07 -12.80
N VAL A 193 -0.15 -11.14 -12.51
CA VAL A 193 -1.35 -11.40 -11.70
C VAL A 193 -2.37 -12.21 -12.52
N GLU A 194 -2.68 -11.79 -13.74
CA GLU A 194 -3.66 -12.45 -14.62
C GLU A 194 -3.24 -13.86 -15.06
N SER A 195 -1.94 -14.11 -15.23
CA SER A 195 -1.42 -15.42 -15.65
C SER A 195 -1.33 -16.45 -14.51
N CYS A 196 -1.77 -16.10 -13.30
CA CYS A 196 -1.71 -17.00 -12.14
C CYS A 196 -2.84 -18.07 -12.19
N PRO A 197 -2.54 -19.37 -12.36
CA PRO A 197 -3.57 -20.41 -12.52
C PRO A 197 -4.42 -20.66 -11.26
N VAL A 198 -3.96 -20.19 -10.11
CA VAL A 198 -4.61 -20.36 -8.80
C VAL A 198 -4.99 -19.02 -8.15
N ASN A 199 -4.79 -17.89 -8.84
CA ASN A 199 -5.04 -16.54 -8.33
C ASN A 199 -4.42 -16.24 -6.95
N CYS A 200 -3.24 -16.78 -6.65
CA CYS A 200 -2.56 -16.59 -5.36
C CYS A 200 -1.90 -15.20 -5.20
N ILE A 201 -2.14 -14.26 -6.12
CA ILE A 201 -1.57 -12.91 -6.10
C ILE A 201 -2.72 -11.92 -5.95
N HIS A 202 -2.64 -11.08 -4.93
CA HIS A 202 -3.71 -10.19 -4.52
C HIS A 202 -3.22 -8.73 -4.48
N TRP A 203 -4.08 -7.83 -4.94
CA TRP A 203 -3.95 -6.40 -4.69
C TRP A 203 -4.56 -6.09 -3.31
N VAL A 204 -3.75 -5.52 -2.42
CA VAL A 204 -4.11 -5.26 -1.01
C VAL A 204 -3.87 -3.79 -0.69
N GLU A 205 -4.58 -3.22 0.29
CA GLU A 205 -4.28 -1.88 0.79
C GLU A 205 -2.90 -1.83 1.46
N THR A 206 -2.14 -0.76 1.22
CA THR A 206 -0.77 -0.59 1.74
C THR A 206 -0.70 -0.60 3.29
N GLU A 207 -1.80 -0.26 3.98
CA GLU A 207 -1.91 -0.34 5.44
C GLU A 207 -2.03 -1.79 5.97
N GLU A 208 -2.58 -2.71 5.16
CA GLU A 208 -2.82 -4.10 5.56
C GLU A 208 -1.66 -5.05 5.21
N LEU A 209 -0.87 -4.72 4.17
CA LEU A 209 0.27 -5.52 3.72
C LEU A 209 1.19 -5.97 4.88
N PRO A 210 1.62 -5.11 5.83
CA PRO A 210 2.45 -5.53 6.96
C PRO A 210 1.85 -6.62 7.85
N VAL A 211 0.52 -6.61 8.00
CA VAL A 211 -0.20 -7.59 8.84
C VAL A 211 -0.27 -8.93 8.12
N LEU A 212 -0.52 -8.92 6.80
CA LEU A 212 -0.49 -10.13 5.99
C LEU A 212 0.91 -10.74 5.90
N GLU A 213 1.95 -9.94 5.66
CA GLU A 213 3.35 -10.40 5.60
C GLU A 213 3.83 -10.94 6.95
N PHE A 214 3.29 -10.49 8.08
CA PHE A 214 3.54 -11.08 9.39
C PHE A 214 2.80 -12.41 9.61
N LEU A 215 1.54 -12.50 9.15
CA LEU A 215 0.68 -13.68 9.38
C LEU A 215 0.96 -14.86 8.45
N ILE A 216 1.54 -14.62 7.26
CA ILE A 216 1.95 -15.67 6.32
C ILE A 216 3.28 -16.34 6.74
N GLN A 217 4.12 -15.64 7.51
CA GLN A 217 5.38 -16.19 8.01
C GLN A 217 5.12 -17.44 8.86
N PRO A 218 5.89 -18.53 8.67
CA PRO A 218 5.74 -19.73 9.49
C PRO A 218 6.08 -19.41 10.94
N GLN A 219 5.10 -19.51 11.84
CA GLN A 219 5.29 -19.29 13.27
C GLN A 219 5.59 -20.63 13.97
N PRO A 220 6.60 -20.70 14.85
CA PRO A 220 6.86 -21.90 15.64
C PRO A 220 5.72 -22.09 16.64
N LYS A 221 5.14 -23.28 16.72
CA LYS A 221 4.06 -23.58 17.66
C LYS A 221 4.65 -23.93 19.03
N ASP A 222 4.37 -23.12 20.04
CA ASP A 222 4.80 -23.40 21.43
C ASP A 222 4.24 -24.75 21.91
N GLU A 223 5.13 -25.65 22.31
CA GLU A 223 4.79 -27.03 22.67
C GLU A 223 4.28 -27.17 24.10
N TYR A 224 3.06 -27.71 24.25
CA TYR A 224 2.52 -28.22 25.51
C TYR A 224 1.98 -29.64 25.33
N GLY A 225 2.77 -30.56 24.74
CA GLY A 225 2.31 -31.92 24.47
C GLY A 225 3.40 -32.89 23.98
N VAL A 226 3.10 -34.19 24.04
CA VAL A 226 4.02 -35.30 23.65
C VAL A 226 4.03 -35.55 22.13
N PHE A 227 3.03 -35.04 21.40
CA PHE A 227 3.06 -34.98 19.94
C PHE A 227 3.78 -33.68 19.54
N GLY A 228 4.98 -33.83 18.98
CA GLY A 228 5.98 -32.76 18.85
C GLY A 228 5.56 -31.56 17.99
N GLY A 229 6.34 -30.49 18.12
CA GLY A 229 6.08 -29.19 17.51
C GLY A 229 5.90 -29.25 15.99
N GLY A 230 4.93 -28.48 15.53
CA GLY A 230 4.69 -28.20 14.13
C GLY A 230 4.77 -26.71 13.85
N TRP A 231 4.71 -26.35 12.57
CA TRP A 231 4.51 -24.98 12.13
C TRP A 231 3.03 -24.80 11.82
N GLU A 232 2.37 -23.83 12.45
CA GLU A 232 0.95 -23.58 12.25
C GLU A 232 0.76 -22.22 11.58
N ARG A 233 0.23 -22.24 10.35
CA ARG A 233 -0.20 -21.05 9.63
C ARG A 233 -1.74 -20.95 9.67
N PRO A 234 -2.31 -19.73 9.72
CA PRO A 234 -3.75 -19.57 9.54
C PRO A 234 -4.18 -20.06 8.15
N ALA A 235 -5.30 -20.77 8.06
CA ALA A 235 -5.78 -21.34 6.79
C ALA A 235 -6.08 -20.25 5.73
N ASN A 236 -6.63 -19.10 6.16
CA ASN A 236 -6.84 -17.91 5.33
C ASN A 236 -6.18 -16.70 6.01
N VAL A 237 -5.17 -16.11 5.37
CA VAL A 237 -4.39 -14.98 5.96
C VAL A 237 -5.26 -13.73 6.14
N PHE A 238 -6.14 -13.44 5.18
CA PHE A 238 -7.03 -12.29 5.21
C PHE A 238 -7.98 -12.30 6.40
N THR A 239 -8.64 -13.43 6.69
CA THR A 239 -9.52 -13.56 7.86
C THR A 239 -8.76 -13.41 9.18
N ALA A 240 -7.52 -13.88 9.24
CA ALA A 240 -6.65 -13.66 10.39
C ALA A 240 -6.30 -12.16 10.56
N ALA A 241 -5.97 -11.46 9.47
CA ALA A 241 -5.68 -10.02 9.49
C ALA A 241 -6.89 -9.17 9.89
N GLU A 242 -8.10 -9.46 9.37
CA GLU A 242 -9.34 -8.81 9.81
C GLU A 242 -9.56 -8.98 11.32
N SER A 243 -9.35 -10.20 11.84
CA SER A 243 -9.50 -10.49 13.26
C SER A 243 -8.49 -9.71 14.11
N PHE A 244 -7.24 -9.57 13.63
CA PHE A 244 -6.18 -8.82 14.28
C PHE A 244 -6.48 -7.32 14.29
N SER A 245 -6.87 -6.76 13.15
CA SER A 245 -7.31 -5.36 13.02
C SER A 245 -8.52 -5.04 13.90
N LYS A 246 -9.48 -5.97 14.03
CA LYS A 246 -10.62 -5.83 14.95
C LYS A 246 -10.21 -5.89 16.43
N GLN A 247 -9.22 -6.73 16.79
CA GLN A 247 -8.63 -6.74 18.12
C GLN A 247 -7.88 -5.44 18.43
N LEU A 248 -7.12 -4.88 17.48
CA LEU A 248 -6.45 -3.59 17.65
C LEU A 248 -7.45 -2.45 17.83
N LYS A 249 -8.50 -2.38 16.99
CA LYS A 249 -9.57 -1.36 17.08
C LYS A 249 -10.33 -1.45 18.41
N SER A 250 -10.66 -2.65 18.89
CA SER A 250 -11.31 -2.82 20.21
C SER A 250 -10.39 -2.50 21.39
N LYS A 251 -9.10 -2.89 21.33
CA LYS A 251 -8.09 -2.49 22.32
C LYS A 251 -7.92 -0.97 22.37
N ALA A 252 -7.83 -0.30 21.22
CA ALA A 252 -7.73 1.15 21.11
C ALA A 252 -8.99 1.86 21.65
N ALA A 253 -10.18 1.38 21.33
CA ALA A 253 -11.44 1.89 21.87
C ALA A 253 -11.52 1.73 23.41
N SER A 254 -11.09 0.59 23.95
CA SER A 254 -10.96 0.39 25.40
C SER A 254 -9.80 1.16 26.05
N GLY A 255 -8.90 1.71 25.24
CA GLY A 255 -7.72 2.45 25.68
C GLY A 255 -7.97 3.94 25.93
N HIS A 256 -9.11 4.48 25.48
CA HIS A 256 -9.42 5.91 25.65
C HIS A 256 -9.98 6.27 27.04
N ASP A 257 -10.10 5.29 27.94
CA ASP A 257 -10.68 5.45 29.29
C ASP A 257 -9.77 4.90 30.41
N ARG A 258 -8.45 4.99 30.22
CA ARG A 258 -7.44 4.66 31.26
C ARG A 258 -6.56 5.86 31.63
N SER A 259 -7.14 7.06 31.51
CA SER A 259 -6.62 8.33 32.04
C SER A 259 -7.60 8.96 33.06
N ALA A 260 -8.26 8.12 33.84
CA ALA A 260 -8.99 8.51 35.05
C ALA A 260 -8.71 7.47 36.15
N GLY A 261 -8.56 7.93 37.39
CA GLY A 261 -8.27 7.06 38.53
C GLY A 261 -9.45 6.14 38.84
N GLY A 262 -9.37 4.88 38.40
CA GLY A 262 -10.31 3.84 38.78
C GLY A 262 -10.05 3.36 40.20
N THR A 263 -10.48 4.13 41.22
CA THR A 263 -10.73 3.56 42.55
C THR A 263 -11.95 2.65 42.45
N ALA A 264 -11.73 1.40 42.03
CA ALA A 264 -12.59 0.34 42.51
C ALA A 264 -12.45 0.35 44.04
N GLU A 265 -13.56 0.51 44.76
CA GLU A 265 -13.59 0.27 46.19
C GLU A 265 -13.35 -1.24 46.40
N GLU A 266 -12.08 -1.62 46.52
CA GLU A 266 -11.73 -2.95 46.99
C GLU A 266 -12.30 -3.10 48.40
N SER A 267 -13.09 -4.15 48.63
CA SER A 267 -13.53 -4.47 49.98
C SER A 267 -12.30 -4.56 50.89
N PRO A 268 -12.30 -4.02 52.12
CA PRO A 268 -11.14 -4.05 53.00
C PRO A 268 -10.58 -5.48 53.21
N ALA A 269 -11.43 -6.50 53.14
CA ALA A 269 -11.03 -7.90 53.17
C ALA A 269 -10.20 -8.35 51.94
N GLN A 270 -10.47 -7.80 50.74
CA GLN A 270 -9.73 -8.10 49.51
C GLN A 270 -8.37 -7.40 49.49
N ALA A 271 -8.31 -6.15 49.96
CA ALA A 271 -7.06 -5.42 50.14
C ALA A 271 -6.15 -6.12 51.16
N GLU A 272 -6.69 -6.54 52.30
CA GLU A 272 -5.93 -7.29 53.31
C GLU A 272 -5.48 -8.67 52.80
N ALA A 273 -6.33 -9.40 52.06
CA ALA A 273 -5.96 -10.67 51.45
C ALA A 273 -4.78 -10.52 50.47
N ARG A 274 -4.77 -9.47 49.63
CA ARG A 274 -3.63 -9.17 48.75
C ARG A 274 -2.37 -8.75 49.51
N ALA A 275 -2.51 -7.94 50.57
CA ALA A 275 -1.39 -7.55 51.42
C ALA A 275 -0.74 -8.78 52.10
N ARG A 276 -1.55 -9.69 52.66
CA ARG A 276 -1.08 -10.95 53.25
C ARG A 276 -0.44 -11.88 52.21
N ALA A 277 -1.03 -12.02 51.02
CA ALA A 277 -0.46 -12.84 49.95
C ALA A 277 0.89 -12.31 49.44
N SER A 278 1.00 -10.99 49.21
CA SER A 278 2.25 -10.36 48.76
C SER A 278 3.33 -10.36 49.85
N ALA A 279 2.96 -10.17 51.12
CA ALA A 279 3.88 -10.36 52.26
C ALA A 279 4.39 -11.81 52.34
N LYS A 280 3.51 -12.81 52.17
CA LYS A 280 3.89 -14.23 52.17
C LYS A 280 4.87 -14.55 51.04
N ILE A 281 4.59 -14.14 49.79
CA ILE A 281 5.50 -14.33 48.65
C ILE A 281 6.86 -13.66 48.91
N LYS A 282 6.86 -12.45 49.50
CA LYS A 282 8.10 -11.73 49.83
C LYS A 282 8.90 -12.42 50.93
N MET A 283 8.24 -12.98 51.95
CA MET A 283 8.89 -13.78 53.00
C MET A 283 9.38 -15.14 52.48
N GLU A 284 8.64 -15.82 51.60
CA GLU A 284 9.07 -17.08 50.99
C GLU A 284 10.29 -16.88 50.08
N SER A 285 10.32 -15.81 49.26
CA SER A 285 11.51 -15.43 48.50
C SER A 285 12.68 -15.04 49.41
N PHE A 286 12.44 -14.27 50.48
CA PHE A 286 13.49 -13.91 51.43
C PHE A 286 14.06 -15.12 52.17
N LEU A 287 13.21 -16.06 52.61
CA LEU A 287 13.63 -17.31 53.26
C LEU A 287 14.40 -18.23 52.31
N LYS A 288 14.02 -18.31 51.03
CA LYS A 288 14.79 -19.03 50.01
C LYS A 288 16.18 -18.42 49.81
N ILE A 289 16.26 -17.09 49.68
CA ILE A 289 17.54 -16.36 49.55
C ILE A 289 18.40 -16.53 50.81
N TRP A 290 17.80 -16.46 51.99
CA TRP A 290 18.48 -16.63 53.27
C TRP A 290 19.03 -18.05 53.48
N ASN A 291 18.24 -19.08 53.15
CA ASN A 291 18.70 -20.47 53.22
C ASN A 291 19.83 -20.73 52.21
N TRP A 292 19.71 -20.24 50.97
CA TRP A 292 20.77 -20.32 49.97
C TRP A 292 22.05 -19.59 50.40
N MET A 293 21.92 -18.42 51.03
CA MET A 293 23.06 -17.67 51.59
C MET A 293 23.70 -18.41 52.77
N LYS A 294 22.93 -19.17 53.55
CA LYS A 294 23.44 -20.00 54.66
C LYS A 294 24.13 -21.28 54.18
N GLU A 295 23.69 -21.85 53.05
CA GLU A 295 24.30 -23.01 52.39
C GLU A 295 25.57 -22.68 51.59
N THR A 296 25.82 -21.40 51.28
CA THR A 296 26.98 -20.95 50.47
C THR A 296 28.10 -20.30 51.28
N LEU A 297 27.88 -20.04 52.58
CA LEU A 297 28.82 -19.39 53.51
C LEU A 297 29.08 -20.21 54.79
N GLY A 298 28.77 -21.51 54.76
CA GLY A 298 29.00 -22.47 55.86
C GLY A 298 29.77 -23.69 55.40
#